data_AF-A0A7S4UTI5-F1
#
_entry.id   AF-A0A7S4UTI5-F1
#
_cell.length_a   1.000
_cell.length_b   1.000
_cell.length_c   1.000
_cell.angle_alpha   90.00
_cell.angle_beta   90.00
_cell.angle_gamma   90.00
#
_symmetry.space_group_name_H-M   'P 1'
#
loop_
_entity.id
_entity.type
_entity.pdbx_description
1 polymer ?
#
loop_
_entity_poly.entity_id
_entity_poly.type
_entity_poly.pdbx_seq_one_letter_code
_entity_poly.pdbx_strand_id
1 'polypeptide(L)'
;RDLPRSGYNNDFAPHNAIQDDSNEKQQERGEGEDGEHIKLWFPVFQSLSRAISHKNLQVRTSAVKHLFALLKAHGHSFSQNFWKMTFRGVLLPIFDNVQYLEDQPSKEVSQWLTTTCQSTLNQVIGLFLVFFESVSHLLYDCLTLLVRCILQNNEKLAAMGVSCLFSLVSSNIPKWKVDMWFQIYTSIGFILVKSVSDTSDGLWQGR
;
A
#
# COMPACT_ATOMS: atom_id res chain seq x y z
N ARG A 1 -23.88 -73.53 -15.01
CA ARG A 1 -22.64 -72.75 -14.78
C ARG A 1 -22.28 -72.08 -16.09
N ASP A 2 -22.62 -70.78 -16.15
CA ASP A 2 -21.91 -69.66 -16.76
C ASP A 2 -21.76 -69.55 -18.29
N LEU A 3 -22.53 -68.60 -18.86
CA LEU A 3 -22.21 -67.77 -20.04
C LEU A 3 -21.50 -66.47 -19.56
N PRO A 4 -21.10 -65.55 -20.46
CA PRO A 4 -19.74 -65.32 -20.93
C PRO A 4 -19.05 -64.10 -20.26
N ARG A 5 -17.72 -64.07 -20.19
CA ARG A 5 -16.97 -62.85 -19.84
C ARG A 5 -16.48 -62.14 -21.09
N SER A 6 -17.15 -61.04 -21.42
CA SER A 6 -16.60 -59.94 -22.23
C SER A 6 -15.45 -59.29 -21.46
N GLY A 7 -14.24 -59.38 -21.99
CA GLY A 7 -13.07 -58.66 -21.48
C GLY A 7 -12.80 -57.46 -22.37
N TYR A 8 -13.16 -56.27 -21.89
CA TYR A 8 -12.69 -55.00 -22.43
C TYR A 8 -11.18 -54.88 -22.13
N ASN A 9 -10.34 -54.91 -23.16
CA ASN A 9 -8.95 -54.43 -23.06
C ASN A 9 -8.96 -52.91 -23.19
N ASN A 10 -8.66 -52.21 -22.08
CA ASN A 10 -8.33 -50.79 -22.08
C ASN A 10 -6.84 -50.64 -22.43
N ASP A 11 -6.52 -50.49 -23.72
CA ASP A 11 -5.25 -49.91 -24.16
C ASP A 11 -5.43 -48.40 -24.31
N PHE A 12 -5.37 -47.67 -23.19
CA PHE A 12 -5.15 -46.22 -23.20
C PHE A 12 -3.74 -45.95 -22.68
N ALA A 13 -2.81 -45.78 -23.62
CA ALA A 13 -1.51 -45.17 -23.36
C ALA A 13 -1.70 -43.74 -22.82
N PRO A 14 -0.82 -43.25 -21.92
CA PRO A 14 -0.94 -41.91 -21.38
C PRO A 14 -0.70 -40.89 -22.49
N HIS A 15 -1.73 -40.10 -22.79
CA HIS A 15 -1.58 -38.89 -23.59
C HIS A 15 -0.63 -37.94 -22.87
N ASN A 16 0.44 -37.57 -23.59
CA ASN A 16 1.46 -36.58 -23.26
C ASN A 16 1.07 -35.56 -22.18
N ALA A 17 1.80 -35.60 -21.06
CA ALA A 17 2.00 -34.43 -20.23
C ALA A 17 2.89 -33.44 -21.00
N ILE A 18 2.25 -32.57 -21.79
CA ILE A 18 2.88 -31.31 -22.20
C ILE A 18 2.76 -30.40 -20.97
N GLN A 19 3.76 -30.48 -20.09
CA GLN A 19 3.94 -29.47 -19.05
C GLN A 19 4.25 -28.14 -19.75
N ASP A 20 3.54 -27.12 -19.32
CA ASP A 20 3.55 -25.75 -19.82
C ASP A 20 4.88 -25.06 -19.47
N ASP A 21 5.93 -25.42 -20.22
CA ASP A 21 7.32 -24.92 -20.14
C ASP A 21 7.42 -23.39 -20.30
N SER A 22 6.34 -22.75 -20.79
CA SER A 22 6.16 -21.31 -20.88
C SER A 22 5.96 -20.64 -19.53
N ASN A 23 5.29 -21.32 -18.59
CA ASN A 23 4.90 -20.73 -17.31
C ASN A 23 6.07 -20.76 -16.31
N GLU A 24 6.88 -21.83 -16.32
CA GLU A 24 8.09 -21.94 -15.50
C GLU A 24 9.14 -20.87 -15.89
N LYS A 25 9.37 -20.65 -17.19
CA LYS A 25 10.32 -19.62 -17.67
C LYS A 25 9.89 -18.18 -17.37
N GLN A 26 8.58 -17.89 -17.33
CA GLN A 26 8.08 -16.57 -16.94
C GLN A 26 8.20 -16.34 -15.43
N GLN A 27 8.01 -17.39 -14.63
CA GLN A 27 8.09 -17.32 -13.18
C GLN A 27 9.53 -17.18 -12.69
N GLU A 28 10.48 -17.95 -13.24
CA GLU A 28 11.91 -17.79 -12.93
C GLU A 28 12.45 -16.41 -13.31
N ARG A 29 11.98 -15.85 -14.43
CA ARG A 29 12.38 -14.51 -14.88
C ARG A 29 11.88 -13.41 -13.93
N GLY A 30 10.64 -13.52 -13.44
CA GLY A 30 10.07 -12.58 -12.48
C GLY A 30 10.78 -12.59 -11.12
N GLU A 31 11.18 -13.78 -10.64
CA GLU A 31 11.95 -13.92 -9.39
C GLU A 31 13.37 -13.36 -9.52
N GLY A 32 14.02 -13.52 -10.68
CA GLY A 32 15.32 -12.93 -10.98
C GLY A 32 15.29 -11.40 -11.04
N GLU A 33 14.32 -10.82 -11.75
CA GLU A 33 14.15 -9.36 -11.90
C GLU A 33 13.83 -8.69 -10.54
N ASP A 34 12.98 -9.31 -9.72
CA ASP A 34 12.73 -8.86 -8.34
C ASP A 34 14.00 -8.91 -7.49
N GLY A 35 14.78 -9.99 -7.60
CA GLY A 35 16.05 -10.14 -6.89
C GLY A 35 17.06 -9.03 -7.23
N GLU A 36 17.13 -8.60 -8.49
CA GLU A 36 17.97 -7.49 -8.92
C GLU A 36 17.46 -6.14 -8.40
N HIS A 37 16.15 -5.87 -8.52
CA HIS A 37 15.56 -4.64 -8.00
C HIS A 37 15.69 -4.53 -6.48
N ILE A 38 15.55 -5.63 -5.75
CA ILE A 38 15.77 -5.67 -4.30
C ILE A 38 17.21 -5.31 -3.96
N LYS A 39 18.20 -5.84 -4.69
CA LYS A 39 19.62 -5.53 -4.43
C LYS A 39 19.97 -4.08 -4.78
N LEU A 40 19.40 -3.54 -5.85
CA LEU A 40 19.75 -2.23 -6.38
C LEU A 40 18.95 -1.09 -5.73
N TRP A 41 17.62 -1.18 -5.79
CA TRP A 41 16.72 -0.05 -5.46
C TRP A 41 16.30 -0.03 -4.01
N PHE A 42 16.07 -1.20 -3.40
CA PHE A 42 15.54 -1.26 -2.04
C PHE A 42 16.42 -0.54 -1.00
N PRO A 43 17.77 -0.69 -1.00
CA PRO A 43 18.63 0.05 -0.09
C PRO A 43 18.56 1.57 -0.30
N VAL A 44 18.46 2.01 -1.56
CA VAL A 44 18.34 3.43 -1.91
C VAL A 44 17.04 3.98 -1.35
N PHE A 45 15.91 3.32 -1.60
CA PHE A 45 14.60 3.73 -1.12
C PHE A 45 14.53 3.74 0.41
N GLN A 46 15.08 2.72 1.06
CA GLN A 46 15.13 2.64 2.52
C GLN A 46 15.98 3.76 3.13
N SER A 47 17.13 4.09 2.52
CA SER A 47 17.98 5.20 2.98
C SER A 47 17.27 6.56 2.87
N LEU A 48 16.56 6.79 1.76
CA LEU A 48 15.79 8.01 1.55
C LEU A 48 14.59 8.08 2.49
N SER A 49 13.88 6.97 2.70
CA SER A 49 12.77 6.88 3.68
C SER A 49 13.25 7.27 5.09
N ARG A 50 14.40 6.75 5.54
CA ARG A 50 15.00 7.15 6.81
C ARG A 50 15.35 8.65 6.86
N ALA A 51 15.82 9.22 5.75
CA ALA A 51 16.12 10.65 5.64
C ALA A 51 14.87 11.55 5.70
N ILE A 52 13.69 11.04 5.35
CA ILE A 52 12.41 11.77 5.49
C ILE A 52 12.06 12.02 6.97
N SER A 53 12.56 11.20 7.89
CA SER A 53 12.40 11.41 9.34
C SER A 53 13.48 12.30 9.96
N HIS A 54 14.37 12.91 9.16
CA HIS A 54 15.49 13.69 9.67
C HIS A 54 15.03 15.03 10.32
N LYS A 55 15.75 15.50 11.35
CA LYS A 55 15.41 16.74 12.07
C LYS A 55 15.45 18.01 11.20
N ASN A 56 16.32 18.05 10.18
CA ASN A 56 16.45 19.18 9.27
C ASN A 56 15.40 19.13 8.13
N LEU A 57 14.58 20.18 8.02
CA LEU A 57 13.53 20.30 7.01
C LEU A 57 14.04 20.15 5.57
N GLN A 58 15.19 20.73 5.22
CA GLN A 58 15.74 20.66 3.87
C GLN A 58 16.14 19.22 3.49
N VAL A 59 16.66 18.46 4.45
CA VAL A 59 16.97 17.04 4.26
C VAL A 59 15.68 16.26 4.01
N ARG A 60 14.63 16.51 4.79
CA ARG A 60 13.33 15.84 4.61
C ARG A 60 12.72 16.13 3.26
N THR A 61 12.59 17.40 2.89
CA THR A 61 11.96 17.80 1.62
C THR A 61 12.74 17.29 0.42
N SER A 62 14.07 17.33 0.48
CA SER A 62 14.93 16.72 -0.54
C SER A 62 14.73 15.21 -0.62
N ALA A 63 14.69 14.50 0.51
CA ALA A 63 14.50 13.05 0.54
C ALA A 63 13.13 12.64 -0.03
N VAL A 64 12.04 13.33 0.35
CA VAL A 64 10.70 13.13 -0.24
C VAL A 64 10.78 13.33 -1.76
N LYS A 65 11.36 14.44 -2.22
CA LYS A 65 11.47 14.73 -3.66
C LYS A 65 12.18 13.60 -4.41
N HIS A 66 13.36 13.19 -3.95
CA HIS A 66 14.17 12.19 -4.65
C HIS A 66 13.58 10.79 -4.58
N LEU A 67 13.03 10.38 -3.43
CA LEU A 67 12.40 9.06 -3.29
C LEU A 67 11.28 8.89 -4.32
N PHE A 68 10.34 9.83 -4.35
CA PHE A 68 9.20 9.73 -5.25
C PHE A 68 9.56 10.05 -6.71
N ALA A 69 10.62 10.83 -6.97
CA ALA A 69 11.14 11.00 -8.32
C ALA A 69 11.69 9.68 -8.87
N LEU A 70 12.48 8.95 -8.09
CA LEU A 70 13.02 7.64 -8.49
C LEU A 70 11.90 6.60 -8.69
N LEU A 71 10.93 6.54 -7.76
CA LEU A 71 9.76 5.66 -7.91
C LEU A 71 8.97 5.98 -9.19
N LYS A 72 8.80 7.25 -9.55
CA LYS A 72 8.12 7.64 -10.80
C LYS A 72 8.96 7.39 -12.05
N ALA A 73 10.28 7.54 -11.95
CA ALA A 73 11.19 7.36 -13.08
C ALA A 73 11.45 5.88 -13.42
N HIS A 74 11.35 4.97 -12.45
CA HIS A 74 11.65 3.55 -12.64
C HIS A 74 10.47 2.62 -12.35
N GLY A 75 9.35 3.15 -11.84
CA GLY A 75 8.21 2.37 -11.36
C GLY A 75 7.56 1.43 -12.38
N HIS A 76 7.65 1.75 -13.67
CA HIS A 76 7.16 0.90 -14.75
C HIS A 76 7.98 -0.38 -14.97
N SER A 77 9.21 -0.45 -14.44
CA SER A 77 10.01 -1.68 -14.45
C SER A 77 9.76 -2.59 -13.24
N PHE A 78 9.03 -2.10 -12.23
CA PHE A 78 8.84 -2.84 -10.99
C PHE A 78 7.67 -3.82 -11.08
N SER A 79 7.88 -5.03 -10.57
CA SER A 79 6.81 -6.02 -10.43
C SER A 79 5.80 -5.62 -9.34
N GLN A 80 4.64 -6.26 -9.33
CA GLN A 80 3.65 -6.10 -8.26
C GLN A 80 4.20 -6.51 -6.88
N ASN A 81 5.07 -7.52 -6.83
CA ASN A 81 5.68 -7.98 -5.59
C ASN A 81 6.71 -6.97 -5.07
N PHE A 82 7.54 -6.41 -5.95
CA PHE A 82 8.45 -5.34 -5.57
C PHE A 82 7.71 -4.07 -5.10
N TRP A 83 6.60 -3.70 -5.76
CA TRP A 83 5.73 -2.61 -5.28
C TRP A 83 5.19 -2.90 -3.87
N LYS A 84 4.74 -4.13 -3.60
CA LYS A 84 4.28 -4.55 -2.28
C LYS A 84 5.38 -4.41 -1.21
N MET A 85 6.59 -4.87 -1.51
CA MET A 85 7.76 -4.70 -0.64
C MET A 85 8.08 -3.23 -0.41
N THR A 86 8.03 -2.40 -1.46
CA THR A 86 8.29 -0.97 -1.38
C THR A 86 7.26 -0.25 -0.53
N PHE A 87 5.97 -0.53 -0.70
CA PHE A 87 4.94 0.07 0.14
C PHE A 87 5.14 -0.32 1.61
N ARG A 88 5.23 -1.62 1.91
CA ARG A 88 5.26 -2.12 3.29
C ARG A 88 6.58 -1.89 4.00
N GLY A 89 7.70 -1.96 3.28
CA GLY A 89 9.04 -1.84 3.85
C GLY A 89 9.63 -0.42 3.78
N VAL A 90 9.09 0.46 2.93
CA VAL A 90 9.64 1.80 2.73
C VAL A 90 8.61 2.89 2.94
N LEU A 91 7.47 2.86 2.24
CA LEU A 91 6.54 4.00 2.19
C LEU A 91 5.66 4.14 3.42
N LEU A 92 5.00 3.06 3.84
CA LEU A 92 4.11 3.07 5.00
C LEU A 92 4.89 3.34 6.30
N PRO A 93 6.09 2.76 6.52
CA PRO A 93 6.88 3.04 7.73
C PRO A 93 7.29 4.51 7.92
N ILE A 94 7.27 5.34 6.85
CA ILE A 94 7.55 6.79 6.98
C ILE A 94 6.59 7.46 7.98
N PHE A 95 5.38 6.91 8.13
CA PHE A 95 4.31 7.47 8.95
C PHE A 95 4.21 6.85 10.35
N ASP A 96 5.12 5.96 10.74
CA ASP A 96 5.00 5.22 12.02
C ASP A 96 5.04 6.14 13.24
N ASN A 97 5.89 7.16 13.23
CA ASN A 97 5.99 8.10 14.34
C ASN A 97 4.76 8.99 14.54
N VAL A 98 3.92 9.11 13.50
CA VAL A 98 2.72 9.95 13.51
C VAL A 98 1.56 9.24 14.21
N GLN A 99 1.71 7.94 14.48
CA GLN A 99 0.67 7.11 15.08
C GLN A 99 0.63 7.22 16.61
N TYR A 100 1.66 7.84 17.21
CA TYR A 100 1.85 7.95 18.66
C TYR A 100 1.70 9.39 19.16
N LEU A 101 0.83 10.19 18.52
CA LEU A 101 0.63 11.61 18.85
C LEU A 101 -0.23 11.85 20.11
N GLU A 102 -0.68 10.81 20.81
CA GLU A 102 -1.79 10.91 21.77
C GLU A 102 -1.45 11.68 23.06
N ASP A 103 -0.24 11.54 23.65
CA ASP A 103 0.00 12.09 25.00
C ASP A 103 0.84 13.38 25.04
N GLN A 104 1.93 13.47 24.27
CA GLN A 104 2.76 14.66 24.11
C GLN A 104 3.69 14.44 22.91
N PRO A 105 3.33 14.87 21.69
CA PRO A 105 4.21 14.66 20.55
C PRO A 105 5.49 15.47 20.71
N SER A 106 6.64 14.85 20.45
CA SER A 106 7.91 15.57 20.48
C SER A 106 7.87 16.76 19.50
N LYS A 107 8.65 17.80 19.78
CA LYS A 107 8.76 18.98 18.90
C LYS A 107 9.10 18.59 17.46
N GLU A 108 9.94 17.57 17.30
CA GLU A 108 10.35 17.06 15.99
C GLU A 108 9.18 16.41 15.24
N VAL A 109 8.38 15.59 15.92
CA VAL A 109 7.20 14.94 15.32
C VAL A 109 6.13 15.98 14.95
N SER A 110 5.88 16.96 15.83
CA SER A 110 4.95 18.06 15.56
C SER A 110 5.39 18.92 14.37
N GLN A 111 6.69 19.22 14.27
CA GLN A 111 7.25 19.94 13.12
C GLN A 111 7.16 19.10 11.85
N TRP A 112 7.45 17.79 11.93
CA TRP A 112 7.35 16.89 10.80
C TRP A 112 5.91 16.83 10.25
N LEU A 113 4.92 16.70 11.14
CA LEU A 113 3.51 16.69 10.80
C LEU A 113 3.11 17.93 10.00
N THR A 114 3.46 19.11 10.50
CA THR A 114 3.05 20.39 9.91
C THR A 114 3.80 20.77 8.64
N THR A 115 5.02 20.25 8.42
CA THR A 115 5.88 20.68 7.30
C THR A 115 6.02 19.64 6.20
N THR A 116 5.94 18.35 6.53
CA THR A 116 6.40 17.26 5.65
C THR A 116 5.32 16.21 5.41
N CYS A 117 4.46 15.95 6.39
CA CYS A 117 3.48 14.87 6.32
C CYS A 117 2.52 14.99 5.14
N GLN A 118 1.93 16.18 4.89
CA GLN A 118 0.94 16.36 3.82
C GLN A 118 1.56 16.09 2.45
N SER A 119 2.75 16.65 2.22
CA SER A 119 3.47 16.46 0.97
C SER A 119 3.81 14.98 0.74
N THR A 120 4.21 14.28 1.81
CA THR A 120 4.54 12.85 1.74
C THR A 120 3.31 11.99 1.46
N LEU A 121 2.18 12.22 2.17
CA LEU A 121 0.93 11.53 1.92
C LEU A 121 0.45 11.73 0.48
N ASN A 122 0.43 12.98 0.00
CA ASN A 122 0.05 13.30 -1.38
C ASN A 122 0.92 12.56 -2.41
N GLN A 123 2.21 12.41 -2.14
CA GLN A 123 3.11 11.68 -3.03
C GLN A 123 2.84 10.17 -3.05
N VAL A 124 2.47 9.57 -1.91
CA VAL A 124 2.00 8.17 -1.85
C VAL A 124 0.70 8.00 -2.64
N ILE A 125 -0.29 8.87 -2.43
CA ILE A 125 -1.56 8.83 -3.17
C ILE A 125 -1.31 9.02 -4.68
N GLY A 126 -0.38 9.90 -5.03
CA GLY A 126 0.01 10.14 -6.42
C GLY A 126 0.56 8.90 -7.15
N LEU A 127 1.04 7.88 -6.43
CA LEU A 127 1.45 6.62 -7.07
C LEU A 127 0.26 5.85 -7.66
N PHE A 128 -0.92 5.90 -7.03
CA PHE A 128 -2.14 5.29 -7.57
C PHE A 128 -2.60 5.99 -8.86
N LEU A 129 -2.35 7.30 -8.99
CA LEU A 129 -2.68 8.03 -10.21
C LEU A 129 -1.82 7.57 -11.40
N VAL A 130 -0.51 7.41 -11.17
CA VAL A 130 0.48 7.11 -12.22
C VAL A 130 0.55 5.62 -12.53
N PHE A 131 0.55 4.76 -11.52
CA PHE A 131 0.81 3.31 -11.64
C PHE A 131 -0.39 2.45 -11.24
N PHE A 132 -1.61 2.92 -11.50
CA PHE A 132 -2.85 2.27 -11.01
C PHE A 132 -2.85 0.74 -11.17
N GLU A 133 -2.56 0.23 -12.37
CA GLU A 133 -2.56 -1.22 -12.64
C GLU A 133 -1.52 -1.98 -11.80
N SER A 134 -0.37 -1.35 -11.53
CA SER A 134 0.72 -1.95 -10.77
C SER A 134 0.57 -1.83 -9.25
N VAL A 135 -0.24 -0.89 -8.74
CA VAL A 135 -0.37 -0.63 -7.28
C VAL A 135 -1.79 -0.80 -6.74
N SER A 136 -2.79 -1.04 -7.59
CA SER A 136 -4.20 -1.21 -7.20
C SER A 136 -4.40 -2.30 -6.14
N HIS A 137 -3.61 -3.38 -6.16
CA HIS A 137 -3.64 -4.45 -5.16
C HIS A 137 -3.19 -4.01 -3.76
N LEU A 138 -2.56 -2.84 -3.64
CA LEU A 138 -2.09 -2.24 -2.39
C LEU A 138 -3.09 -1.23 -1.81
N LEU A 139 -4.30 -1.13 -2.39
CA LEU A 139 -5.35 -0.23 -1.92
C LEU A 139 -5.65 -0.44 -0.43
N TYR A 140 -5.78 -1.69 0.03
CA TYR A 140 -6.06 -2.00 1.43
C TYR A 140 -5.01 -1.43 2.39
N ASP A 141 -3.73 -1.62 2.07
CA ASP A 141 -2.60 -1.10 2.85
C ASP A 141 -2.65 0.44 2.92
N CYS A 142 -2.98 1.09 1.79
CA CYS A 142 -3.12 2.55 1.72
C CYS A 142 -4.34 3.07 2.51
N LEU A 143 -5.50 2.41 2.40
CA LEU A 143 -6.70 2.77 3.14
C LEU A 143 -6.49 2.61 4.64
N THR A 144 -5.79 1.56 5.07
CA THR A 144 -5.45 1.33 6.47
C THR A 144 -4.59 2.47 7.02
N LEU A 145 -3.58 2.94 6.26
CA LEU A 145 -2.81 4.12 6.66
C LEU A 145 -3.72 5.35 6.81
N LEU A 146 -4.60 5.63 5.84
CA LEU A 146 -5.46 6.81 5.87
C LEU A 146 -6.48 6.77 7.01
N VAL A 147 -7.13 5.62 7.23
CA VAL A 147 -8.04 5.39 8.37
C VAL A 147 -7.31 5.69 9.67
N ARG A 148 -6.08 5.20 9.82
CA ARG A 148 -5.26 5.45 11.00
C ARG A 148 -4.93 6.92 11.18
N CYS A 149 -4.67 7.68 10.10
CA CYS A 149 -4.48 9.13 10.20
C CYS A 149 -5.77 9.86 10.60
N ILE A 150 -6.91 9.45 10.04
CA ILE A 150 -8.22 10.11 10.26
C ILE A 150 -8.71 9.94 11.69
N LEU A 151 -8.50 8.77 12.29
CA LEU A 151 -8.99 8.44 13.63
C LEU A 151 -8.08 8.91 14.78
N GLN A 152 -7.10 9.76 14.49
CA GLN A 152 -6.20 10.30 15.52
C GLN A 152 -6.80 11.53 16.18
N ASN A 153 -6.49 11.74 17.46
CA ASN A 153 -6.91 12.93 18.22
C ASN A 153 -6.34 14.24 17.67
N ASN A 154 -5.29 14.17 16.84
CA ASN A 154 -4.70 15.34 16.21
C ASN A 154 -5.53 15.80 14.99
N GLU A 155 -6.30 16.87 15.17
CA GLU A 155 -7.19 17.44 14.13
C GLU A 155 -6.48 17.71 12.80
N LYS A 156 -5.22 18.19 12.83
CA LYS A 156 -4.46 18.45 11.61
C LYS A 156 -4.20 17.17 10.84
N LEU A 157 -3.69 16.14 11.52
CA LEU A 157 -3.45 14.85 10.89
C LEU A 157 -4.74 14.24 10.34
N ALA A 158 -5.83 14.34 11.11
CA ALA A 158 -7.12 13.83 10.69
C ALA A 158 -7.61 14.52 9.40
N ALA A 159 -7.54 15.85 9.35
CA ALA A 159 -7.89 16.63 8.16
C ALA A 159 -7.02 16.27 6.94
N MET A 160 -5.72 16.08 7.15
CA MET A 160 -4.79 15.65 6.10
C MET A 160 -5.15 14.26 5.56
N GLY A 161 -5.51 13.32 6.45
CA GLY A 161 -5.98 11.99 6.10
C GLY A 161 -7.27 12.01 5.27
N VAL A 162 -8.26 12.81 5.69
CA VAL A 162 -9.53 12.98 4.94
C VAL A 162 -9.26 13.56 3.55
N SER A 163 -8.41 14.59 3.45
CA SER A 163 -8.04 15.21 2.17
C SER A 163 -7.38 14.19 1.24
N CYS A 164 -6.47 13.35 1.76
CA CYS A 164 -5.80 12.33 0.98
C CYS A 164 -6.74 11.20 0.55
N LEU A 165 -7.67 10.78 1.41
CA LEU A 165 -8.70 9.80 1.08
C LEU A 165 -9.61 10.33 -0.05
N PHE A 166 -10.07 11.56 0.07
CA PHE A 166 -10.86 12.20 -0.99
C PHE A 166 -10.07 12.27 -2.30
N SER A 167 -8.81 12.69 -2.27
CA SER A 167 -7.97 12.76 -3.47
C SER A 167 -7.73 11.38 -4.09
N LEU A 168 -7.48 10.35 -3.29
CA LEU A 168 -7.28 8.98 -3.77
C LEU A 168 -8.49 8.52 -4.57
N VAL A 169 -9.66 8.62 -3.95
CA VAL A 169 -10.94 8.16 -4.53
C VAL A 169 -11.29 8.99 -5.77
N SER A 170 -11.32 10.32 -5.64
CA SER A 170 -11.77 11.24 -6.70
C SER A 170 -10.88 11.20 -7.94
N SER A 171 -9.56 11.06 -7.77
CA SER A 171 -8.63 11.03 -8.91
C SER A 171 -8.64 9.72 -9.70
N ASN A 172 -9.28 8.66 -9.20
CA ASN A 172 -9.26 7.33 -9.81
C ASN A 172 -10.66 6.72 -10.01
N ILE A 173 -11.74 7.52 -9.89
CA ILE A 173 -13.15 7.09 -10.04
C ILE A 173 -13.37 6.09 -11.19
N PRO A 174 -12.97 6.37 -12.44
CA PRO A 174 -13.27 5.47 -13.56
C PRO A 174 -12.47 4.16 -13.52
N LYS A 175 -11.41 4.07 -12.71
CA LYS A 175 -10.52 2.91 -12.64
C LYS A 175 -10.91 1.92 -11.52
N TRP A 176 -11.72 2.36 -10.56
CA TRP A 176 -12.10 1.52 -9.42
C TRP A 176 -13.03 0.38 -9.83
N LYS A 177 -12.66 -0.84 -9.42
CA LYS A 177 -13.46 -2.04 -9.58
C LYS A 177 -14.41 -2.22 -8.39
N VAL A 178 -15.40 -3.11 -8.53
CA VAL A 178 -16.45 -3.33 -7.51
C VAL A 178 -15.86 -3.77 -6.17
N ASP A 179 -14.87 -4.65 -6.19
CA ASP A 179 -14.13 -5.12 -5.01
C ASP A 179 -13.34 -3.98 -4.32
N MET A 180 -12.77 -3.07 -5.11
CA MET A 180 -12.05 -1.91 -4.60
C MET A 180 -12.99 -0.89 -3.96
N TRP A 181 -14.15 -0.64 -4.60
CA TRP A 181 -15.21 0.17 -4.03
C TRP A 181 -15.70 -0.38 -2.70
N PHE A 182 -15.86 -1.69 -2.58
CA PHE A 182 -16.22 -2.32 -1.32
C PHE A 182 -15.20 -1.99 -0.21
N GLN A 183 -13.89 -2.10 -0.48
CA GLN A 183 -12.86 -1.71 0.48
C GLN A 183 -12.95 -0.23 0.90
N ILE A 184 -13.24 0.66 -0.06
CA ILE A 184 -13.40 2.10 0.19
C ILE A 184 -14.62 2.35 1.10
N TYR A 185 -15.78 1.78 0.76
CA TYR A 185 -17.01 1.96 1.55
C TYR A 185 -16.88 1.36 2.95
N THR A 186 -16.27 0.18 3.08
CA THR A 186 -15.99 -0.43 4.39
C THR A 186 -15.09 0.46 5.23
N SER A 187 -14.04 1.04 4.64
CA SER A 187 -13.11 1.93 5.35
C SER A 187 -13.80 3.21 5.82
N ILE A 188 -14.62 3.84 4.96
CA ILE A 188 -15.41 5.04 5.31
C ILE A 188 -16.43 4.70 6.39
N GLY A 189 -17.16 3.59 6.25
CA GLY A 189 -18.12 3.13 7.25
C GLY A 189 -17.46 2.90 8.61
N PHE A 190 -16.30 2.26 8.63
CA PHE A 190 -15.51 2.06 9.85
C PHE A 190 -15.11 3.39 10.51
N ILE A 191 -14.62 4.36 9.73
CA ILE A 191 -14.27 5.70 10.23
C ILE A 191 -15.50 6.34 10.89
N LEU A 192 -16.64 6.35 10.21
CA LEU A 192 -17.87 6.98 10.72
C LEU A 192 -18.35 6.34 12.03
N VAL A 193 -18.37 5.00 12.10
CA VAL A 193 -18.76 4.28 13.32
C VAL A 193 -17.83 4.64 14.48
N LYS A 194 -16.52 4.60 14.27
CA LYS A 194 -15.54 4.87 15.33
C LYS A 194 -15.61 6.33 15.81
N SER A 195 -15.71 7.29 14.90
CA SER A 195 -15.84 8.72 15.24
C SER A 195 -17.10 9.02 16.06
N VAL A 196 -18.22 8.33 15.80
CA VAL A 196 -19.45 8.46 16.58
C VAL A 196 -19.29 7.86 17.98
N SER A 197 -18.68 6.67 18.10
CA SER A 197 -18.43 6.04 19.40
C SER A 197 -17.56 6.91 20.32
N ASP A 198 -16.51 7.53 19.78
CA ASP A 198 -15.62 8.40 20.55
C ASP A 198 -16.34 9.66 21.04
N THR A 199 -17.29 10.17 20.24
CA THR A 199 -18.14 11.30 20.64
C THR A 199 -19.08 10.90 21.78
N SER A 200 -19.67 9.70 21.73
CA SER A 200 -20.54 9.22 22.81
C SER A 200 -19.79 9.01 24.12
N ASP A 201 -18.58 8.44 24.08
CA ASP A 201 -17.79 8.16 25.29
C ASP A 201 -17.32 9.46 25.97
N GLY A 202 -16.93 10.48 25.20
CA GLY A 202 -16.58 11.79 25.74
C GLY A 202 -17.74 12.52 26.42
N LEU A 203 -18.98 12.32 25.97
CA LEU A 203 -20.19 12.90 26.58
C LEU A 203 -20.57 12.26 27.92
N TRP A 204 -20.15 11.01 28.17
CA TRP A 204 -20.41 10.31 29.44
C TRP A 204 -19.28 10.47 30.47
N GLN A 205 -18.04 10.72 30.03
CA GLN A 205 -16.92 11.00 30.94
C GLN A 205 -16.89 12.45 31.46
N GLY A 206 -17.58 13.38 30.79
CA GLY A 206 -17.68 14.79 31.19
C GLY A 206 -18.86 15.13 32.11
N ARG A 207 -19.55 14.13 32.68
CA ARG A 207 -20.72 14.32 33.57
C ARG A 207 -20.46 13.82 34.99
#